data_AF-A0A2K5NH79-F1
#
_entry.id   AF-A0A2K5NH79-F1
#
_cell.length_a   1.000
_cell.length_b   1.000
_cell.length_c   1.000
_cell.angle_alpha   90.00
_cell.angle_beta   90.00
_cell.angle_gamma   90.00
#
_symmetry.space_group_name_H-M   'P 1'
#
loop_
_entity.id
_entity.type
_entity.pdbx_description
1 polymer ?
#
loop_
_entity_poly.entity_id
_entity_poly.type
_entity_poly.pdbx_seq_one_letter_code
_entity_poly.pdbx_strand_id
1 'polypeptide(L)'
;MALSNADVQKQIKHMMAFVEQEANEKAEGIDAKAEEEFNIEKGWLVQTQRLKIMEYYEKKEKQIEQHKKIQMSNLMNQARLKVLRAAMEKVILMYKIATKKDVDVQIDQESCLLEDIAGAVDIYNGDRKIKVSNTLESWLDLIVQQMMPEVRGACSGQMLDGAQWCDLSSLQPPLLRFK
;
A
#
# COMPACT_ATOMS: atom_id res chain seq x y z
N MET A 1 -13.09 -16.30 -92.49
CA MET A 1 -13.17 -17.73 -92.12
C MET A 1 -14.11 -17.84 -90.94
N ALA A 2 -15.17 -18.65 -91.03
CA ALA A 2 -16.05 -18.89 -89.89
C ALA A 2 -15.33 -19.79 -88.88
N LEU A 3 -15.35 -19.43 -87.60
CA LEU A 3 -14.82 -20.27 -86.52
C LEU A 3 -15.51 -21.63 -86.53
N SER A 4 -14.75 -22.71 -86.35
CA SER A 4 -15.32 -24.05 -86.33
C SER A 4 -16.15 -24.24 -85.07
N ASN A 5 -17.24 -25.01 -85.15
CA ASN A 5 -18.08 -25.33 -83.99
C ASN A 5 -17.29 -25.95 -82.82
N ALA A 6 -16.18 -26.63 -83.11
CA ALA A 6 -15.29 -27.20 -82.10
C ALA A 6 -14.55 -26.11 -81.29
N ASP A 7 -14.19 -24.99 -81.91
CA ASP A 7 -13.49 -23.89 -81.24
C ASP A 7 -14.44 -23.07 -80.35
N VAL A 8 -15.70 -22.90 -80.79
CA VAL A 8 -16.76 -22.31 -79.98
C VAL A 8 -17.01 -23.14 -78.72
N GLN A 9 -17.06 -24.47 -78.83
CA GLN A 9 -17.22 -25.37 -77.68
C GLN A 9 -16.03 -25.32 -76.72
N LYS A 10 -14.79 -25.17 -77.23
CA LYS A 10 -13.61 -24.97 -76.36
C LYS A 10 -13.69 -23.66 -75.60
N GLN A 11 -14.14 -22.59 -76.23
CA GLN A 11 -14.28 -21.27 -75.59
C GLN A 11 -15.36 -21.28 -74.50
N ILE A 12 -16.49 -21.95 -74.74
CA ILE A 12 -17.54 -22.13 -73.72
C ILE A 12 -17.01 -22.91 -72.52
N LYS A 13 -16.27 -24.01 -72.75
CA LYS A 13 -15.65 -24.79 -71.66
C LYS A 13 -14.65 -23.96 -70.86
N HIS A 14 -13.84 -23.16 -71.53
CA HIS A 14 -12.90 -22.25 -70.86
C HIS A 14 -13.64 -21.20 -70.02
N MET A 15 -14.72 -20.62 -70.53
CA MET A 15 -15.55 -19.68 -69.77
C MET A 15 -16.19 -20.35 -68.56
N MET A 16 -16.70 -21.58 -68.68
CA MET A 16 -17.27 -22.32 -67.55
C MET A 16 -16.22 -22.59 -66.46
N ALA A 17 -15.01 -23.01 -66.84
CA ALA A 17 -13.92 -23.25 -65.90
C ALA A 17 -13.48 -21.96 -65.18
N PHE A 18 -13.45 -20.82 -65.88
CA PHE A 18 -13.15 -19.53 -65.28
C PHE A 18 -14.20 -19.12 -64.22
N VAL A 19 -15.48 -19.29 -64.53
CA VAL A 19 -16.58 -18.98 -63.59
C VAL A 19 -16.52 -19.90 -62.37
N GLU A 20 -16.19 -21.19 -62.56
CA GLU A 20 -16.03 -22.14 -61.47
C GLU A 20 -14.83 -21.79 -60.59
N GLN A 21 -13.70 -21.40 -61.19
CA GLN A 21 -12.52 -20.93 -60.46
C GLN A 21 -12.81 -19.64 -59.67
N GLU A 22 -13.47 -18.65 -60.28
CA GLU A 22 -13.83 -17.40 -59.60
C GLU A 22 -14.78 -17.65 -58.41
N ALA A 23 -15.74 -18.57 -58.57
CA ALA A 23 -16.62 -18.97 -57.48
C ALA A 23 -15.86 -19.66 -56.34
N ASN A 24 -14.91 -20.54 -56.68
CA ASN A 24 -14.11 -21.25 -55.68
C ASN A 24 -13.16 -20.32 -54.93
N GLU A 25 -12.43 -19.44 -55.63
CA GLU A 25 -11.56 -18.44 -55.01
C GLU A 25 -12.33 -17.49 -54.08
N LYS A 26 -13.57 -17.13 -54.47
CA LYS A 26 -14.43 -16.31 -53.63
C LYS A 26 -14.95 -17.05 -52.40
N ALA A 27 -15.26 -18.34 -52.53
CA ALA A 27 -15.63 -19.19 -51.39
C ALA A 27 -14.46 -19.33 -50.41
N GLU A 28 -13.27 -19.69 -50.90
CA GLU A 28 -12.04 -19.79 -50.10
C GLU A 28 -11.69 -18.46 -49.42
N GLY A 29 -11.88 -17.34 -50.12
CA GLY A 29 -11.66 -16.00 -49.54
C GLY A 29 -12.64 -15.63 -48.43
N ILE A 30 -13.88 -16.16 -48.45
CA ILE A 30 -14.84 -15.98 -47.36
C ILE A 30 -14.46 -16.85 -46.18
N ASP A 31 -14.10 -18.11 -46.42
CA ASP A 31 -13.72 -19.05 -45.37
C ASP A 31 -12.46 -18.59 -44.62
N ALA A 32 -11.44 -18.12 -45.34
CA ALA A 32 -10.23 -17.57 -44.73
C ALA A 32 -10.52 -16.35 -43.84
N LYS A 33 -11.42 -15.46 -44.27
CA LYS A 33 -11.83 -14.29 -43.47
C LYS A 33 -12.65 -14.69 -42.24
N ALA A 34 -13.56 -15.64 -42.39
CA ALA A 34 -14.36 -16.13 -41.28
C ALA A 34 -13.48 -16.77 -40.19
N GLU A 35 -12.45 -17.51 -40.60
CA GLU A 35 -11.48 -18.10 -39.67
C GLU A 35 -10.62 -17.03 -38.98
N GLU A 36 -10.16 -16.02 -39.71
CA GLU A 36 -9.41 -14.90 -39.13
C GLU A 36 -10.25 -14.14 -38.09
N GLU A 37 -11.49 -13.77 -38.43
CA GLU A 37 -12.41 -13.09 -37.51
C GLU A 37 -12.73 -13.94 -36.27
N PHE A 38 -12.98 -15.24 -36.45
CA PHE A 38 -13.22 -16.16 -35.34
C PHE A 38 -12.03 -16.20 -34.37
N ASN A 39 -10.81 -16.26 -34.89
CA ASN A 39 -9.60 -16.30 -34.09
C ASN A 39 -9.37 -14.99 -33.31
N ILE A 40 -9.66 -13.85 -33.93
CA ILE A 40 -9.59 -12.53 -33.28
C ILE A 40 -10.59 -12.44 -32.12
N GLU A 41 -11.86 -12.78 -32.38
CA GLU A 41 -12.93 -12.67 -31.38
C GLU A 41 -12.71 -13.62 -30.20
N LYS A 42 -12.31 -14.87 -30.48
CA LYS A 42 -11.92 -15.85 -29.45
C LYS A 42 -10.75 -15.33 -28.61
N GLY A 43 -9.75 -14.72 -29.25
CA GLY A 43 -8.63 -14.08 -28.57
C GLY A 43 -9.10 -12.99 -27.62
N TRP A 44 -9.93 -12.07 -28.10
CA TRP A 44 -10.51 -10.97 -27.33
C TRP A 44 -11.32 -11.45 -26.11
N LEU A 45 -12.15 -12.47 -26.28
CA LEU A 45 -12.95 -13.03 -25.20
C LEU A 45 -12.07 -13.62 -24.10
N VAL A 46 -11.04 -14.39 -24.48
CA VAL A 46 -10.10 -15.00 -23.52
C VAL A 46 -9.31 -13.93 -22.78
N GLN A 47 -8.79 -12.91 -23.47
CA GLN A 47 -8.04 -11.83 -22.83
C GLN A 47 -8.91 -11.02 -21.88
N THR A 48 -10.12 -10.67 -22.31
CA THR A 48 -11.09 -9.94 -21.49
C THR A 48 -11.42 -10.70 -20.21
N GLN A 49 -11.69 -12.01 -20.31
CA GLN A 49 -12.02 -12.83 -19.15
C GLN A 49 -10.80 -13.03 -18.23
N ARG A 50 -9.59 -13.16 -18.79
CA ARG A 50 -8.35 -13.19 -18.02
C ARG A 50 -8.15 -11.93 -17.18
N LEU A 51 -8.38 -10.75 -17.76
CA LEU A 51 -8.28 -9.47 -17.04
C LEU A 51 -9.29 -9.41 -15.89
N LYS A 52 -10.55 -9.81 -16.12
CA LYS A 52 -11.57 -9.87 -15.05
C LYS A 52 -11.16 -10.80 -13.91
N ILE A 53 -10.59 -11.96 -14.23
CA ILE A 53 -10.10 -12.92 -13.24
C ILE A 53 -8.94 -12.30 -12.43
N MET A 54 -7.99 -11.67 -13.12
CA MET A 54 -6.85 -11.01 -12.49
C MET A 54 -7.30 -9.91 -11.52
N GLU A 55 -8.20 -9.03 -11.95
CA GLU A 55 -8.72 -7.94 -11.12
C GLU A 55 -9.49 -8.47 -9.90
N TYR A 56 -10.25 -9.55 -10.05
CA TYR A 56 -10.95 -10.21 -8.94
C TYR A 56 -9.98 -10.72 -7.87
N TYR A 57 -8.92 -11.40 -8.28
CA TYR A 57 -7.93 -11.95 -7.35
C TYR A 57 -7.08 -10.86 -6.70
N GLU A 58 -6.73 -9.80 -7.43
CA GLU A 58 -6.00 -8.66 -6.86
C GLU A 58 -6.80 -7.97 -5.74
N LYS A 59 -8.11 -7.78 -5.95
CA LYS A 59 -9.01 -7.24 -4.90
C LYS A 59 -9.09 -8.17 -3.69
N LYS A 60 -9.20 -9.48 -3.91
CA LYS A 60 -9.24 -10.49 -2.84
C LYS A 60 -7.94 -10.51 -2.04
N GLU A 61 -6.79 -10.42 -2.70
CA GLU A 61 -5.48 -10.39 -2.04
C GLU A 61 -5.33 -9.18 -1.13
N LYS A 62 -5.66 -7.97 -1.63
CA LYS A 62 -5.62 -6.74 -0.81
C LYS A 62 -6.54 -6.82 0.41
N GLN A 63 -7.74 -7.39 0.25
CA GLN A 63 -8.67 -7.59 1.38
C GLN A 63 -8.10 -8.56 2.42
N ILE A 64 -7.51 -9.68 1.97
CA ILE A 64 -6.90 -10.67 2.87
C ILE A 64 -5.72 -10.05 3.62
N GLU A 65 -4.87 -9.29 2.94
CA GLU A 65 -3.71 -8.64 3.53
C GLU A 65 -4.12 -7.63 4.61
N GLN A 66 -5.09 -6.77 4.32
CA GLN A 66 -5.66 -5.85 5.32
C GLN A 66 -6.27 -6.61 6.50
N HIS A 67 -7.04 -7.66 6.22
CA HIS A 67 -7.68 -8.45 7.28
C HIS A 67 -6.64 -9.14 8.17
N LYS A 68 -5.56 -9.68 7.60
CA LYS A 68 -4.44 -10.25 8.36
C LYS A 68 -3.77 -9.22 9.26
N LYS A 69 -3.53 -7.99 8.77
CA LYS A 69 -2.96 -6.90 9.58
C LYS A 69 -3.87 -6.55 10.74
N ILE A 70 -5.18 -6.42 10.51
CA ILE A 70 -6.17 -6.16 11.57
C ILE A 70 -6.21 -7.31 12.58
N GLN A 71 -6.20 -8.57 12.12
CA GLN A 71 -6.17 -9.73 12.99
C GLN A 71 -4.91 -9.77 13.88
N MET A 72 -3.75 -9.52 13.29
CA MET A 72 -2.48 -9.47 14.01
C MET A 72 -2.46 -8.32 15.02
N SER A 73 -2.88 -7.13 14.60
CA SER A 73 -3.04 -5.95 15.45
C SER A 73 -3.93 -6.23 16.65
N ASN A 74 -5.12 -6.78 16.42
CA ASN A 74 -6.09 -7.12 17.47
C ASN A 74 -5.52 -8.12 18.47
N LEU A 75 -4.80 -9.15 17.99
CA LEU A 75 -4.15 -10.14 18.86
C LEU A 75 -3.08 -9.48 19.75
N MET A 76 -2.24 -8.64 19.15
CA MET A 76 -1.18 -7.92 19.89
C MET A 76 -1.77 -6.94 20.90
N ASN A 77 -2.83 -6.20 20.53
CA ASN A 77 -3.53 -5.29 21.44
C ASN A 77 -4.16 -6.06 22.61
N GLN A 78 -4.79 -7.21 22.36
CA GLN A 78 -5.35 -8.05 23.42
C GLN A 78 -4.26 -8.54 24.39
N ALA A 79 -3.08 -8.93 23.89
CA ALA A 79 -1.95 -9.31 24.72
C ALA A 79 -1.42 -8.12 25.55
N ARG A 80 -1.28 -6.94 24.93
CA ARG A 80 -0.86 -5.69 25.60
C ARG A 80 -1.81 -5.33 26.75
N LEU A 81 -3.13 -5.35 26.52
CA LEU A 81 -4.13 -5.04 27.54
C LEU A 81 -4.09 -6.01 28.73
N LYS A 82 -3.81 -7.30 28.50
CA LYS A 82 -3.66 -8.29 29.59
C LYS A 82 -2.48 -7.95 30.50
N VAL A 83 -1.32 -7.61 29.92
CA VAL A 83 -0.13 -7.22 30.70
C VAL A 83 -0.38 -5.92 31.46
N LEU A 84 -1.03 -4.95 30.82
CA LEU A 84 -1.32 -3.65 31.44
C LEU A 84 -2.27 -3.79 32.64
N ARG A 85 -3.31 -4.62 32.54
CA ARG A 85 -4.23 -4.92 33.65
C ARG A 85 -3.49 -5.52 34.86
N ALA A 86 -2.64 -6.53 34.63
CA ALA A 86 -1.85 -7.14 35.69
C ALA A 86 -0.87 -6.13 36.34
N ALA A 87 -0.27 -5.24 35.54
CA ALA A 87 0.59 -4.18 36.06
C ALA A 87 -0.20 -3.14 36.87
N MET A 88 -1.39 -2.75 36.43
CA MET A 88 -2.26 -1.82 37.14
C MET A 88 -2.67 -2.32 38.52
N GLU A 89 -3.04 -3.60 38.64
CA GLU A 89 -3.38 -4.22 39.93
C GLU A 89 -2.23 -4.05 40.94
N LYS A 90 -0.99 -4.27 40.49
CA LYS A 90 0.21 -4.07 41.32
C LYS A 90 0.44 -2.60 41.69
N VAL A 91 0.27 -1.68 40.73
CA VAL A 91 0.49 -0.24 40.95
C VAL A 91 -0.55 0.34 41.91
N ILE A 92 -1.82 -0.03 41.78
CA ILE A 92 -2.90 0.41 42.68
C ILE A 92 -2.59 -0.04 44.12
N LEU A 93 -2.13 -1.28 44.30
CA LEU A 93 -1.71 -1.79 45.60
C LEU A 93 -0.54 -0.98 46.19
N MET A 94 0.50 -0.72 45.39
CA MET A 94 1.67 0.07 45.83
C MET A 94 1.28 1.51 46.18
N TYR A 95 0.43 2.16 45.39
CA TYR A 95 -0.02 3.52 45.64
C TYR A 95 -0.83 3.61 46.92
N LYS A 96 -1.76 2.67 47.14
CA LYS A 96 -2.58 2.61 48.35
C LYS A 96 -1.74 2.47 49.62
N ILE A 97 -0.64 1.71 49.57
CA ILE A 97 0.31 1.59 50.69
C ILE A 97 1.03 2.92 50.94
N ALA A 98 1.49 3.62 49.89
CA ALA A 98 2.28 4.83 50.02
C ALA A 98 1.47 6.06 50.45
N THR A 99 0.27 6.27 49.90
CA THR A 99 -0.52 7.50 50.10
C THR A 99 -1.76 7.30 50.98
N LYS A 100 -2.12 6.06 51.31
CA LYS A 100 -3.35 5.69 52.05
C LYS A 100 -4.65 6.18 51.39
N LYS A 101 -4.61 6.56 50.11
CA LYS A 101 -5.76 6.99 49.32
C LYS A 101 -6.12 5.93 48.29
N ASP A 102 -7.41 5.77 48.04
CA ASP A 102 -7.92 4.87 47.01
C ASP A 102 -7.96 5.60 45.66
N VAL A 103 -7.58 4.92 44.58
CA VAL A 103 -7.50 5.48 43.23
C VAL A 103 -8.15 4.52 42.25
N ASP A 104 -9.11 5.03 41.48
CA ASP A 104 -9.68 4.33 40.33
C ASP A 104 -8.87 4.68 39.08
N VAL A 105 -8.33 3.66 38.41
CA VAL A 105 -7.53 3.83 37.20
C VAL A 105 -8.23 3.12 36.05
N GLN A 106 -8.70 3.90 35.08
CA GLN A 106 -9.41 3.39 33.91
C GLN A 106 -8.49 3.41 32.68
N ILE A 107 -8.53 2.33 31.91
CA ILE A 107 -7.82 2.23 30.63
C ILE A 107 -8.79 2.67 29.54
N ASP A 108 -8.49 3.78 28.88
CA ASP A 108 -9.20 4.22 27.69
C ASP A 108 -8.83 3.31 26.51
N GLN A 109 -9.83 2.68 25.89
CA GLN A 109 -9.65 1.79 24.73
C GLN A 109 -9.80 2.53 23.39
N GLU A 110 -10.36 3.73 23.39
CA GLU A 110 -10.67 4.50 22.18
C GLU A 110 -9.49 5.39 21.76
N SER A 111 -8.65 5.80 22.73
CA SER A 111 -7.42 6.58 22.50
C SER A 111 -6.14 5.76 22.69
N CYS A 112 -6.07 4.59 22.06
CA CYS A 112 -4.81 3.84 22.00
C CYS A 112 -3.78 4.60 21.14
N LEU A 113 -2.54 4.68 21.63
CA LEU A 113 -1.41 5.20 20.86
C LEU A 113 -1.19 4.33 19.61
N LEU A 114 -0.73 4.95 18.51
CA LEU A 114 -0.44 4.25 17.25
C LEU A 114 0.49 3.05 17.48
N GLU A 115 0.32 2.00 16.67
CA GLU A 115 1.12 0.77 16.74
C GLU A 115 2.63 1.00 16.64
N ASP A 116 3.04 2.09 15.99
CA ASP A 116 4.43 2.48 15.74
C ASP A 116 5.11 3.05 16.99
N ILE A 117 4.36 3.42 18.03
CA ILE A 117 4.94 3.97 19.26
C ILE A 117 5.35 2.81 20.17
N ALA A 118 6.66 2.69 20.38
CA ALA A 118 7.24 1.62 21.20
C ALA A 118 6.86 1.77 22.69
N GLY A 119 5.90 0.96 23.14
CA GLY A 119 5.68 0.64 24.57
C GLY A 119 5.36 1.83 25.48
N ALA A 120 4.85 2.92 24.92
CA ALA A 120 4.58 4.15 25.64
C ALA A 120 3.24 4.14 26.36
N VAL A 121 3.16 4.85 27.48
CA VAL A 121 1.90 5.07 28.21
C VAL A 121 1.77 6.57 28.48
N ASP A 122 0.63 7.14 28.08
CA ASP A 122 0.22 8.48 28.48
C ASP A 122 -0.78 8.38 29.63
N ILE A 123 -0.49 9.04 30.74
CA ILE A 123 -1.36 9.06 31.91
C ILE A 123 -2.04 10.43 31.98
N TYR A 124 -3.36 10.42 32.10
CA TYR A 124 -4.17 11.62 32.27
C TYR A 124 -4.80 11.66 33.66
N ASN A 125 -4.96 12.87 34.21
CA ASN A 125 -5.83 13.09 35.36
C ASN A 125 -7.31 13.00 34.94
N GLY A 126 -8.24 12.81 35.87
CA GLY A 126 -9.69 12.73 35.61
C GLY A 126 -10.25 13.93 34.84
N ASP A 127 -9.70 15.13 35.08
CA ASP A 127 -10.07 16.35 34.35
C ASP A 127 -9.39 16.49 32.97
N ARG A 128 -8.54 15.55 32.55
CA ARG A 128 -7.69 15.58 31.35
C ARG A 128 -6.77 16.80 31.18
N LYS A 129 -6.65 17.67 32.19
CA LYS A 129 -5.78 18.87 32.18
C LYS A 129 -4.29 18.56 32.34
N ILE A 130 -3.97 17.53 33.12
CA ILE A 130 -2.60 17.13 33.40
C ILE A 130 -2.34 15.84 32.62
N LYS A 131 -1.34 15.87 31.74
CA LYS A 131 -0.86 14.74 30.96
C LYS A 131 0.58 14.45 31.33
N VAL A 132 0.87 13.20 31.64
CA VAL A 132 2.23 12.69 31.79
C VAL A 132 2.48 11.70 30.67
N SER A 133 3.29 12.09 29.69
CA SER A 133 3.65 11.24 28.56
C SER A 133 4.91 10.44 28.90
N ASN A 134 4.80 9.13 29.03
CA ASN A 134 5.95 8.24 29.14
C ASN A 134 6.18 7.53 27.80
N THR A 135 6.32 8.33 26.75
CA THR A 135 6.70 7.86 25.41
C THR A 135 8.21 7.93 25.23
N LEU A 136 8.76 7.00 24.44
CA LEU A 136 10.18 7.02 24.10
C LEU A 136 10.58 8.34 23.41
N GLU A 137 9.71 8.89 22.56
CA GLU A 137 9.93 10.17 21.88
C GLU A 137 10.05 11.34 22.87
N SER A 138 9.12 11.46 23.83
CA SER A 138 9.19 12.50 24.86
C SER A 138 10.42 12.32 25.76
N TRP A 139 10.84 11.07 26.01
CA TRP A 139 12.04 10.79 26.79
C TRP A 139 13.32 11.13 26.02
N LEU A 140 13.38 10.80 24.73
CA LEU A 140 14.47 11.16 23.84
C LEU A 140 14.58 12.69 23.70
N ASP A 141 13.48 13.40 23.50
CA ASP A 141 13.48 14.86 23.43
C ASP A 141 14.00 15.48 24.72
N LEU A 142 13.61 14.95 25.88
CA LEU A 142 14.10 15.43 27.17
C LEU A 142 15.60 15.20 27.33
N ILE A 143 16.10 14.01 26.96
CA ILE A 143 17.53 13.70 26.98
C ILE A 143 18.28 14.58 26.00
N VAL A 144 17.78 14.74 24.78
CA VAL A 144 18.40 15.60 23.77
C VAL A 144 18.48 17.02 24.31
N GLN A 145 17.43 17.58 24.91
CA GLN A 145 17.50 18.91 25.50
C GLN A 145 18.54 19.04 26.62
N GLN A 146 18.68 18.01 27.46
CA GLN A 146 19.65 18.01 28.56
C GLN A 146 21.10 17.78 28.09
N MET A 147 21.30 16.92 27.10
CA MET A 147 22.62 16.48 26.62
C MET A 147 23.14 17.31 25.44
N MET A 148 22.28 18.04 24.72
CA MET A 148 22.67 18.89 23.59
C MET A 148 23.73 19.94 23.93
N PRO A 149 23.74 20.57 25.11
CA PRO A 149 24.84 21.45 25.52
C PRO A 149 26.19 20.71 25.59
N GLU A 150 26.22 19.47 26.09
CA GLU A 150 27.42 18.64 26.18
C GLU A 150 27.87 18.14 24.80
N VAL A 151 26.92 17.68 23.98
CA VAL A 151 27.19 17.27 22.59
C VAL A 151 27.69 18.46 21.77
N ARG A 152 27.11 19.65 21.94
CA ARG A 152 27.59 20.89 21.31
C ARG A 152 28.98 21.24 21.82
N GLY A 153 29.24 21.14 23.13
CA GLY A 153 30.56 21.37 23.70
C GLY A 153 31.63 20.39 23.18
N ALA A 154 31.29 19.11 23.01
CA ALA A 154 32.19 18.09 22.48
C ALA A 154 32.44 18.26 20.97
N CYS A 155 31.40 18.55 20.19
CA CYS A 155 31.51 18.77 18.75
C CYS A 155 32.17 20.12 18.40
N SER A 156 31.95 21.16 19.20
CA SER A 156 32.55 22.49 19.00
C SER A 156 33.91 22.64 19.70
N GLY A 157 34.22 21.80 20.70
CA GLY A 157 35.43 21.88 21.52
C GLY A 157 36.73 21.41 20.86
N GLN A 158 36.70 21.00 19.59
CA GLN A 158 37.92 20.74 18.80
C GLN A 158 38.27 21.88 17.82
N MET A 159 37.46 22.94 17.74
CA MET A 159 37.79 24.08 16.88
C MET A 159 38.37 25.20 17.74
N LEU A 160 39.60 24.99 18.20
CA LEU A 160 40.48 26.11 18.53
C LEU A 160 40.80 26.83 17.21
N ASP A 161 40.70 28.16 17.28
CA ASP A 161 40.97 29.16 16.24
C ASP A 161 39.85 29.46 15.23
N GLY A 162 39.07 30.48 15.58
CA GLY A 162 38.77 31.57 14.65
C GLY A 162 37.83 31.27 13.48
N ALA A 163 36.57 30.90 13.74
CA ALA A 163 35.51 31.13 12.74
C ALA A 163 34.17 31.43 13.40
N GLN A 164 33.66 32.60 13.07
CA GLN A 164 32.33 33.11 13.39
C GLN A 164 31.26 32.16 12.84
N TRP A 165 30.48 31.53 13.72
CA TRP A 165 29.34 30.72 13.32
C TRP A 165 28.14 31.65 13.06
N CYS A 166 27.74 31.75 11.78
CA CYS A 166 26.45 32.29 11.40
C CYS A 166 25.32 31.48 12.05
N ASP A 167 24.31 32.20 12.53
CA ASP A 167 23.09 31.72 13.15
C ASP A 167 22.38 30.61 12.34
N LEU A 168 22.53 29.36 12.79
CA LEU A 168 21.80 28.20 12.28
C LEU A 168 20.31 28.20 12.66
N SER A 169 19.82 29.23 13.34
CA SER A 169 18.38 29.45 13.60
C SER A 169 17.62 29.91 12.35
N SER A 170 18.31 30.24 11.26
CA SER A 170 17.73 30.72 9.99
C SER A 170 17.50 29.64 8.92
N LEU A 171 17.93 28.39 9.15
CA LEU A 171 17.69 27.29 8.22
C LEU A 171 16.31 26.68 8.46
N GLN A 172 15.28 27.33 7.91
CA GLN A 172 14.01 26.65 7.62
C GLN A 172 14.27 25.47 6.66
N PRO A 173 13.66 24.29 6.88
CA PRO A 173 13.82 23.16 5.96
C PRO A 173 13.26 23.52 4.59
N PRO A 174 13.93 23.15 3.48
CA PRO A 174 13.42 23.43 2.15
C PRO A 174 12.12 22.65 1.93
N LEU A 175 11.02 23.38 1.73
CA LEU A 175 9.77 22.86 1.20
C LEU A 175 10.04 22.28 -0.20
N LEU A 176 10.13 20.95 -0.27
CA LEU A 176 10.16 20.22 -1.54
C LEU A 176 8.80 20.39 -2.24
N ARG A 177 8.71 21.39 -3.14
CA ARG A 177 7.68 21.43 -4.17
C ARG A 177 8.10 20.49 -5.31
N PHE A 178 7.39 19.39 -5.44
CA PHE A 178 7.41 18.57 -6.66
C PHE A 178 6.68 19.31 -7.78
N LYS A 179 7.28 19.33 -8.98
CA LYS A 179 6.62 19.68 -10.24
C LYS A 179 5.69 18.56 -10.67
#